data_AF-A0A9Q3HXG0-F1
#
_entry.id   AF-A0A9Q3HXG0-F1
#
_cell.length_a   1.000
_cell.length_b   1.000
_cell.length_c   1.000
_cell.angle_alpha   90.00
_cell.angle_beta   90.00
_cell.angle_gamma   90.00
#
_symmetry.space_group_name_H-M   'P 1'
#
loop_
_entity.id
_entity.type
_entity.pdbx_description
1 polymer ?
#
loop_
_entity_poly.entity_id
_entity_poly.type
_entity_poly.pdbx_seq_one_letter_code
_entity_poly.pdbx_strand_id
1 'polypeptide(L)'
;MIQTPLLPHQKTRLAFLWDREIPNGQSAHKLWATSPPGSTFNANTPLGGGLADDMGLGKTIQAITLIGTSKERIITNAHCSIPTIIICPPSLITNVQSEIFKHAQAGALQAKIYHGPTRH
;
A
#
# COMPACT_ATOMS: atom_id res chain seq x y z
N MET A 1 -9.46 2.08 -11.92
CA MET A 1 -9.85 1.48 -10.62
C MET A 1 -10.18 2.50 -9.53
N ILE A 2 -9.36 3.54 -9.33
CA ILE A 2 -9.61 4.64 -8.38
C ILE A 2 -10.32 5.79 -9.10
N GLN A 3 -11.38 6.35 -8.53
CA GLN A 3 -12.15 7.42 -9.15
C GLN A 3 -11.77 8.82 -8.66
N THR A 4 -11.15 8.92 -7.48
CA THR A 4 -10.79 10.23 -6.92
C THR A 4 -9.48 10.75 -7.51
N PRO A 5 -9.45 12.00 -8.00
CA PRO A 5 -8.22 12.59 -8.52
C PRO A 5 -7.21 12.84 -7.39
N LEU A 6 -5.95 12.46 -7.62
CA LEU A 6 -4.86 12.64 -6.65
C LEU A 6 -4.17 13.98 -6.81
N LEU A 7 -3.81 14.58 -5.67
CA LEU A 7 -2.99 15.79 -5.61
C LEU A 7 -1.52 15.48 -5.99
N PRO A 8 -0.75 16.47 -6.46
CA PRO A 8 0.64 16.25 -6.89
C PRO A 8 1.51 15.56 -5.83
N HIS A 9 1.44 16.00 -4.57
CA HIS A 9 2.21 15.40 -3.48
C HIS A 9 1.81 13.94 -3.22
N GLN A 10 0.53 13.59 -3.40
CA GLN A 10 0.04 12.22 -3.25
C GLN A 10 0.58 11.32 -4.36
N LYS A 11 0.66 11.83 -5.60
CA LYS A 11 1.26 11.10 -6.72
C LYS A 11 2.75 10.83 -6.50
N THR A 12 3.50 11.83 -6.02
CA THR A 12 4.93 11.67 -5.71
C THR A 12 5.16 10.60 -4.65
N ARG A 13 4.36 10.61 -3.58
CA ARG A 13 4.44 9.61 -2.50
C ARG A 13 4.03 8.22 -2.95
N LEU A 14 2.98 8.13 -3.75
CA LEU A 14 2.55 6.88 -4.35
C LEU A 14 3.64 6.30 -5.26
N ALA A 15 4.29 7.11 -6.10
CA ALA A 15 5.39 6.67 -6.95
C ALA A 15 6.55 6.10 -6.12
N PHE A 16 6.89 6.74 -5.00
CA PHE A 16 7.90 6.24 -4.07
C PHE A 16 7.50 4.89 -3.45
N LEU A 17 6.29 4.77 -2.91
CA LEU A 17 5.81 3.52 -2.33
C LEU A 17 5.71 2.39 -3.36
N TRP A 18 5.24 2.73 -4.55
CA TRP A 18 5.13 1.80 -5.66
C TRP A 18 6.49 1.22 -6.05
N ASP A 19 7.51 2.06 -6.17
CA ASP A 19 8.88 1.60 -6.42
C ASP A 19 9.39 0.70 -5.30
N ARG A 20 9.04 0.99 -4.04
CA ARG A 20 9.38 0.16 -2.87
C ARG A 20 8.68 -1.20 -2.81
N GLU A 21 7.53 -1.39 -3.46
CA GLU A 21 6.86 -2.70 -3.55
C GLU A 21 7.48 -3.62 -4.62
N ILE A 22 8.44 -3.12 -5.41
CA ILE A 22 9.10 -3.87 -6.48
C ILE A 22 10.46 -4.38 -5.99
N PRO A 23 10.79 -5.68 -6.12
CA PRO A 23 12.09 -6.25 -5.73
C PRO A 23 13.32 -5.53 -6.32
N ASN A 24 13.17 -4.85 -7.45
CA ASN A 24 14.21 -4.11 -8.15
C ASN A 24 13.98 -2.58 -8.12
N GLY A 25 13.22 -2.07 -7.15
CA GLY A 25 12.96 -0.65 -6.98
C GLY A 25 14.24 0.15 -6.68
N GLN A 26 14.41 1.29 -7.35
CA GLN A 26 15.64 2.08 -7.24
C GLN A 26 15.76 2.81 -5.89
N SER A 27 14.63 3.14 -5.26
CA SER A 27 14.57 4.00 -4.07
C SER A 27 15.14 3.37 -2.81
N ALA A 28 15.30 2.04 -2.78
CA ALA A 28 15.85 1.32 -1.64
C ALA A 28 17.22 0.70 -1.95
N HIS A 29 17.46 0.30 -3.20
CA HIS A 29 18.70 -0.36 -3.60
C HIS A 29 19.95 0.46 -3.25
N LYS A 30 19.92 1.80 -3.34
CA LYS A 30 21.10 2.63 -3.08
C LYS A 30 21.54 2.68 -1.59
N LEU A 31 20.62 2.49 -0.66
CA LEU A 31 20.90 2.54 0.79
C LEU A 31 21.21 1.16 1.37
N TRP A 32 20.59 0.11 0.82
CA TRP A 32 20.71 -1.26 1.34
C TRP A 32 21.76 -2.10 0.60
N ALA A 33 22.20 -1.71 -0.59
CA ALA A 33 23.21 -2.46 -1.36
C ALA A 33 24.65 -2.30 -0.83
N THR A 34 24.91 -1.39 0.10
CA THR A 34 26.24 -1.27 0.74
C THR A 34 26.31 -2.13 1.98
N SER A 35 26.73 -3.39 1.81
CA SER A 35 27.15 -4.24 2.93
C SER A 35 28.46 -3.68 3.51
N PRO A 36 28.57 -3.47 4.84
CA PRO A 36 29.84 -3.11 5.47
C PRO A 36 30.94 -4.13 5.12
N PRO A 37 32.21 -3.70 4.97
CA PRO A 37 33.31 -4.62 4.71
C PRO A 37 33.36 -5.73 5.78
N GLY A 38 33.38 -6.99 5.36
CA GLY A 38 33.42 -8.15 6.26
C GLY A 38 32.05 -8.68 6.72
N SER A 39 30.94 -8.12 6.23
CA SER A 39 29.60 -8.64 6.52
C SER A 39 29.12 -9.63 5.44
N THR A 40 28.63 -10.81 5.84
CA THR A 40 28.00 -11.82 4.95
C THR A 40 26.50 -11.58 4.76
N PHE A 41 25.98 -10.42 5.16
CA PHE A 41 24.58 -10.07 4.98
C PHE A 41 24.31 -9.90 3.48
N ASN A 42 23.60 -10.87 2.90
CA ASN A 42 22.92 -10.68 1.63
C ASN A 42 21.77 -9.71 1.89
N ALA A 43 22.03 -8.41 1.70
CA ALA A 43 21.09 -7.34 1.95
C ALA A 43 20.03 -7.33 0.84
N ASN A 44 19.11 -8.30 0.87
CA ASN A 44 17.88 -8.18 0.13
C ASN A 44 17.18 -6.91 0.61
N THR A 45 16.96 -6.01 -0.33
CA THR A 45 16.38 -4.71 -0.05
C THR A 45 14.94 -4.93 0.47
N PRO A 46 14.58 -4.43 1.66
CA PRO A 46 13.26 -4.67 2.22
C PRO A 46 12.20 -3.99 1.33
N LEU A 47 11.11 -4.72 1.07
CA LEU A 47 9.97 -4.22 0.32
C LEU A 47 9.08 -3.34 1.20
N GLY A 48 8.46 -2.35 0.58
CA GLY A 48 7.53 -1.42 1.21
C GLY A 48 8.24 -0.27 1.95
N GLY A 49 7.45 0.43 2.77
CA GLY A 49 7.90 1.60 3.52
C GLY A 49 6.78 2.22 4.33
N GLY A 50 7.12 3.26 5.11
CA GLY A 50 6.16 4.02 5.90
C GLY A 50 5.80 5.36 5.25
N LEU A 51 4.55 5.79 5.40
CA LEU A 51 4.10 7.16 5.12
C LEU A 51 3.97 7.93 6.42
N ALA A 52 4.95 8.78 6.71
CA ALA A 52 4.97 9.63 7.91
C ALA A 52 4.65 11.09 7.57
N ASP A 53 3.57 11.29 6.82
CA ASP A 53 3.11 12.62 6.42
C ASP A 53 2.33 13.33 7.52
N ASP A 54 2.27 14.65 7.45
CA ASP A 54 1.36 15.45 8.26
C ASP A 54 -0.10 14.95 8.16
N MET A 55 -0.83 15.15 9.26
CA MET A 55 -2.26 14.86 9.29
C MET A 55 -3.00 15.71 8.25
N GLY A 56 -4.00 15.12 7.58
CA GLY A 56 -4.78 15.80 6.55
C GLY A 56 -4.23 15.66 5.11
N LEU A 57 -3.00 15.15 4.90
CA LEU A 57 -2.45 14.97 3.54
C LEU A 57 -2.98 13.74 2.78
N GLY A 58 -4.06 13.12 3.27
CA GLY A 58 -4.73 12.02 2.58
C GLY A 58 -3.93 10.72 2.54
N LYS A 59 -3.30 10.31 3.66
CA LYS A 59 -2.60 9.02 3.74
C LYS A 59 -3.52 7.82 3.42
N THR A 60 -4.79 7.90 3.81
CA THR A 60 -5.80 6.85 3.53
C THR A 60 -6.04 6.67 2.03
N ILE A 61 -6.30 7.76 1.29
CA ILE A 61 -6.50 7.68 -0.17
C ILE A 61 -5.23 7.22 -0.90
N GLN A 62 -4.04 7.62 -0.42
CA GLN A 62 -2.78 7.12 -0.96
C GLN A 62 -2.64 5.60 -0.79
N ALA A 63 -2.95 5.06 0.40
CA ALA A 63 -2.94 3.62 0.67
C ALA A 63 -3.97 2.85 -0.16
N ILE A 64 -5.20 3.36 -0.26
CA ILE A 64 -6.26 2.76 -1.11
C ILE A 64 -5.82 2.73 -2.57
N THR A 65 -5.19 3.81 -3.04
CA THR A 65 -4.69 3.87 -4.41
C THR A 65 -3.61 2.83 -4.65
N LEU A 66 -2.64 2.71 -3.74
CA LEU A 66 -1.58 1.70 -3.82
C LEU A 66 -2.16 0.29 -3.96
N ILE A 67 -3.10 -0.07 -3.08
CA ILE A 67 -3.81 -1.36 -3.12
C ILE A 67 -4.49 -1.59 -4.48
N GLY A 68 -5.20 -0.57 -4.98
CA GLY A 68 -5.85 -0.64 -6.29
C GLY A 68 -4.86 -0.88 -7.42
N THR A 69 -3.79 -0.10 -7.47
CA THR A 69 -2.76 -0.24 -8.51
C THR A 69 -2.04 -1.59 -8.44
N SER A 70 -1.79 -2.13 -7.23
CA SER A 70 -1.09 -3.41 -7.07
C SER A 70 -1.98 -4.59 -7.49
N LYS A 71 -3.31 -4.49 -7.33
CA LYS A 71 -4.26 -5.48 -7.86
C LYS A 71 -4.24 -5.57 -9.39
N GLU A 72 -4.12 -4.44 -10.10
CA GLU A 72 -4.04 -4.44 -11.58
C GLU A 72 -2.84 -5.25 -12.08
N ARG A 73 -1.68 -5.18 -11.40
CA ARG A 73 -0.48 -5.97 -11.73
C ARG A 73 -0.63 -7.46 -11.53
N ILE A 74 -1.40 -7.87 -10.52
CA ILE A 74 -1.60 -9.29 -10.22
C ILE A 74 -2.53 -9.91 -11.27
N ILE A 75 -3.59 -9.19 -11.67
CA ILE A 75 -4.53 -9.64 -12.71
C ILE A 75 -3.80 -9.89 -14.05
N THR A 76 -2.84 -9.04 -14.41
CA THR A 76 -2.06 -9.21 -15.65
C THR A 76 -1.12 -10.43 -15.64
N ASN A 77 -0.78 -10.96 -14.46
CA ASN A 77 0.21 -12.04 -14.27
C ASN A 77 -0.41 -13.42 -13.94
N ALA A 78 -1.68 -13.64 -14.28
CA ALA A 78 -2.39 -14.93 -14.16
C ALA A 78 -2.45 -15.57 -12.75
N HIS A 79 -1.99 -14.88 -11.71
CA HIS A 79 -2.03 -15.35 -10.34
C HIS A 79 -3.25 -14.76 -9.61
N CYS A 80 -3.93 -15.58 -8.82
CA CYS A 80 -5.08 -15.20 -8.01
C CYS A 80 -4.78 -13.95 -7.17
N SER A 81 -5.73 -13.00 -7.06
CA SER A 81 -5.52 -11.73 -6.35
C SER A 81 -5.17 -12.00 -4.88
N ILE A 82 -3.94 -11.70 -4.47
CA ILE A 82 -3.52 -11.79 -3.07
C ILE A 82 -4.23 -10.65 -2.30
N PRO A 83 -5.00 -10.94 -1.25
CA PRO A 83 -5.72 -9.92 -0.50
C PRO A 83 -4.75 -9.04 0.31
N THR A 84 -5.05 -7.75 0.41
CA THR A 84 -4.36 -6.82 1.33
C THR A 84 -5.09 -6.78 2.67
N ILE A 85 -4.36 -6.92 3.78
CA ILE A 85 -4.89 -6.74 5.13
C ILE A 85 -4.60 -5.31 5.59
N ILE A 86 -5.63 -4.59 6.04
CA ILE A 86 -5.50 -3.28 6.66
C ILE A 86 -5.73 -3.44 8.16
N ILE A 87 -4.72 -3.06 8.96
CA ILE A 87 -4.82 -3.06 10.42
C ILE A 87 -4.92 -1.62 10.88
N CYS A 88 -5.95 -1.31 11.66
CA CYS A 88 -6.16 0.01 12.24
C CYS A 88 -6.87 -0.09 13.59
N PRO A 89 -6.81 0.97 14.44
CA PRO A 89 -7.62 1.06 15.64
C PRO A 89 -9.11 0.77 15.37
N PRO A 90 -9.84 0.10 16.29
CA PRO A 90 -11.23 -0.28 16.07
C PRO A 90 -12.15 0.88 15.66
N SER A 91 -11.92 2.06 16.23
CA SER A 91 -12.66 3.29 15.92
C SER A 91 -12.50 3.78 14.47
N LEU A 92 -11.48 3.33 13.75
CA LEU A 92 -11.19 3.73 12.38
C LEU A 92 -11.68 2.72 11.33
N ILE A 93 -12.12 1.52 11.73
CA ILE A 93 -12.49 0.44 10.80
C ILE A 93 -13.60 0.89 9.84
N THR A 94 -14.68 1.46 10.38
CA THR A 94 -15.83 1.93 9.58
C THR A 94 -15.45 3.10 8.67
N ASN A 95 -14.61 4.01 9.17
CA ASN A 95 -14.10 5.13 8.40
C ASN A 95 -13.22 4.65 7.22
N VAL A 96 -12.29 3.74 7.45
CA VAL A 96 -11.44 3.15 6.40
C VAL A 96 -12.28 2.43 5.36
N GLN A 97 -13.28 1.65 5.78
CA GLN A 97 -14.19 0.97 4.85
C GLN A 97 -14.97 1.98 3.99
N SER A 98 -15.46 3.06 4.59
CA SER A 98 -16.20 4.11 3.88
C SER A 98 -15.32 4.83 2.86
N GLU A 99 -14.06 5.13 3.22
CA GLU A 99 -13.08 5.74 2.32
C GLU A 99 -12.73 4.80 1.15
N ILE A 100 -12.66 3.48 1.36
CA ILE A 100 -12.48 2.51 0.27
C ILE A 100 -13.63 2.62 -0.75
N PHE A 101 -14.88 2.59 -0.29
CA PHE A 101 -16.04 2.66 -1.17
C PHE A 101 -16.21 4.04 -1.83
N LYS A 102 -15.77 5.10 -1.17
CA LYS A 102 -15.76 6.46 -1.71
C LYS A 102 -14.72 6.66 -2.80
N HIS A 103 -13.53 6.08 -2.65
CA HIS A 103 -12.40 6.34 -3.55
C HIS A 103 -12.23 5.30 -4.66
N ALA A 104 -12.73 4.08 -4.48
CA ALA A 104 -12.73 3.06 -5.51
C ALA A 104 -13.96 3.16 -6.42
N GLN A 105 -13.81 2.77 -7.68
CA GLN A 105 -14.95 2.56 -8.57
C GLN A 105 -15.84 1.41 -8.04
N ALA A 106 -17.14 1.43 -8.38
CA ALA A 106 -18.05 0.36 -7.97
C ALA A 106 -17.55 -1.01 -8.46
N GLY A 107 -17.43 -1.97 -7.53
CA GLY A 107 -16.95 -3.33 -7.81
C GLY A 107 -15.44 -3.47 -7.99
N ALA A 108 -14.66 -2.38 -8.01
CA ALA A 108 -13.21 -2.45 -8.20
C ALA A 108 -12.50 -3.03 -6.97
N LEU A 109 -12.83 -2.54 -5.76
CA LEU A 109 -12.34 -3.06 -4.48
C LEU A 109 -13.49 -3.66 -3.67
N GLN A 110 -13.24 -4.82 -3.07
CA GLN A 110 -14.12 -5.42 -2.06
C GLN A 110 -13.43 -5.31 -0.70
N ALA A 111 -14.17 -4.88 0.31
CA ALA A 111 -13.67 -4.74 1.68
C ALA A 111 -14.54 -5.55 2.63
N LYS A 112 -13.91 -6.39 3.45
CA LYS A 112 -14.57 -7.17 4.50
C LYS A 112 -13.96 -6.83 5.85
N ILE A 113 -14.82 -6.58 6.83
CA ILE A 113 -14.40 -6.33 8.21
C ILE A 113 -14.25 -7.66 8.94
N TYR A 114 -13.20 -7.77 9.76
CA TYR A 114 -12.95 -8.91 10.62
C TYR A 114 -12.67 -8.43 12.05
N HIS A 115 -13.46 -8.91 13.01
CA HIS A 115 -13.39 -8.51 14.42
C HIS A 115 -12.89 -9.63 15.36
N GLY A 116 -12.58 -10.82 14.82
CA GLY A 116 -12.30 -12.02 15.60
C GLY A 116 -13.58 -12.79 15.99
N PRO A 117 -13.45 -14.01 16.52
CA PRO A 117 -14.59 -14.90 16.79
C PRO A 117 -15.50 -14.43 17.93
N THR A 118 -15.03 -13.56 18.82
CA THR A 118 -15.74 -13.11 20.04
C THR A 118 -16.29 -11.68 19.95
N ARG A 119 -16.17 -11.02 18.79
CA ARG A 119 -16.76 -9.70 18.53
C ARG A 119 -17.51 -9.77 17.20
N HIS A 120 -18.82 -9.56 17.26
CA HIS A 120 -19.69 -9.46 16.09
C HIS A 120 -19.76 -8.02 15.58
#